data_AF-A0A975J322-F1
#
_entry.id   AF-A0A975J322-F1
#
_cell.length_a   1.000
_cell.length_b   1.000
_cell.length_c   1.000
_cell.angle_alpha   90.00
_cell.angle_beta   90.00
_cell.angle_gamma   90.00
#
_symmetry.space_group_name_H-M   'P 1'
#
loop_
_entity.id
_entity.type
_entity.pdbx_description
1 polymer ?
#
loop_
_entity_poly.entity_id
_entity_poly.type
_entity_poly.pdbx_seq_one_letter_code
_entity_poly.pdbx_strand_id
1 'polypeptide(L)'
;MTGHLSARTRLLLPALLAASITTPAPAVAPTWWSNGTPPVIDPAATPENHGVANIGQAKWVAKNALETLRSVVPDVAEQVEADLVGSGKPLASWDAPVTQAEKDAQRAPLLIGQLKAIAAPFYARIHAVAPDWLATERDYYEMPSTGTFYPWTATTADDQNKAVATIGQLKAVFSLDFTVDRETGADADGLPDLWEYRWFQQLHAAGTGDNDGDGISNADEITNGTDPNKADSDGDGLPDDVDPHPLSPEGSDFTAPALMVTSPLQ
;
A
#
# COMPACT_ATOMS: atom_id res chain seq x y z
N MET A 1 -47.08 49.21 19.22
CA MET A 1 -46.27 49.68 18.08
C MET A 1 -44.83 49.25 18.31
N THR A 2 -44.28 48.58 17.29
CA THR A 2 -42.85 48.35 16.99
C THR A 2 -41.97 47.68 18.05
N GLY A 3 -41.84 46.36 17.90
CA GLY A 3 -40.69 45.61 18.36
C GLY A 3 -39.46 45.86 17.49
N HIS A 4 -38.30 45.86 18.12
CA HIS A 4 -37.00 45.71 17.44
C HIS A 4 -36.27 44.54 18.09
N LEU A 5 -36.49 43.35 17.54
CA LEU A 5 -35.61 42.20 17.73
C LEU A 5 -34.32 42.52 16.98
N SER A 6 -33.26 42.82 17.71
CA SER A 6 -31.90 42.87 17.17
C SER A 6 -31.50 41.43 16.81
N ALA A 7 -31.70 41.08 15.54
CA ALA A 7 -31.20 39.84 14.98
C ALA A 7 -29.67 39.90 14.98
N ARG A 8 -29.06 39.34 16.03
CA ARG A 8 -27.67 38.88 15.96
C ARG A 8 -27.66 37.75 14.95
N THR A 9 -27.36 38.06 13.70
CA THR A 9 -26.92 37.07 12.71
C THR A 9 -25.63 36.47 13.26
N ARG A 10 -25.77 35.47 14.13
CA ARG A 10 -24.73 34.46 14.31
C ARG A 10 -24.68 33.77 12.96
N LEU A 11 -23.66 34.13 12.18
CA LEU A 11 -23.23 33.35 11.05
C LEU A 11 -22.95 31.95 11.62
N LEU A 12 -23.93 31.06 11.51
CA LEU A 12 -23.73 29.64 11.68
C LEU A 12 -22.77 29.28 10.55
N LEU A 13 -21.46 29.26 10.87
CA LEU A 13 -20.53 28.40 10.17
C LEU A 13 -21.27 27.06 10.06
N PRO A 14 -21.54 26.52 8.86
CA PRO A 14 -21.92 25.13 8.80
C PRO A 14 -20.76 24.39 9.45
N ALA A 15 -21.04 23.83 10.63
CA ALA A 15 -20.26 22.74 11.16
C ALA A 15 -20.35 21.66 10.09
N LEU A 16 -19.35 21.63 9.20
CA LEU A 16 -19.11 20.51 8.31
C LEU A 16 -18.59 19.40 9.22
N LEU A 17 -19.54 18.80 9.93
CA LEU A 17 -19.34 17.75 10.89
C LEU A 17 -18.82 16.53 10.11
N ALA A 18 -17.51 16.31 10.20
CA ALA A 18 -16.88 15.00 10.30
C ALA A 18 -17.50 13.88 9.42
N ALA A 19 -17.17 13.87 8.12
CA ALA A 19 -17.33 12.70 7.24
C ALA A 19 -16.12 11.75 7.37
N SER A 20 -15.78 11.43 8.61
CA SER A 20 -14.41 11.60 9.08
C SER A 20 -13.57 10.34 8.97
N ILE A 21 -12.60 10.37 8.05
CA ILE A 21 -11.22 10.05 8.46
C ILE A 21 -10.97 10.97 9.67
N THR A 22 -11.23 10.47 10.89
CA THR A 22 -11.12 11.20 12.17
C THR A 22 -9.70 11.27 12.67
N THR A 23 -8.79 10.57 11.98
CA THR A 23 -7.40 10.44 12.37
C THR A 23 -6.62 11.70 12.09
N PRO A 24 -5.90 12.23 13.10
CA PRO A 24 -4.68 12.94 12.78
C PRO A 24 -3.73 11.96 12.07
N ALA A 25 -2.96 12.44 11.09
CA ALA A 25 -1.83 11.66 10.60
C ALA A 25 -0.89 11.31 11.77
N PRO A 26 -0.14 10.19 11.71
CA PRO A 26 0.74 9.87 12.81
C PRO A 26 1.83 10.91 13.02
N ALA A 27 2.30 11.01 14.26
CA ALA A 27 3.35 11.95 14.67
C ALA A 27 4.71 11.65 14.00
N VAL A 28 4.92 10.40 13.56
CA VAL A 28 6.07 9.95 12.80
C VAL A 28 5.58 9.53 11.41
N ALA A 29 6.02 10.26 10.39
CA ALA A 29 5.72 9.92 9.00
C ALA A 29 6.56 8.72 8.54
N PRO A 30 5.99 7.81 7.73
CA PRO A 30 6.79 6.78 7.06
C PRO A 30 7.93 7.40 6.26
N THR A 31 9.08 6.75 6.25
CA THR A 31 10.30 7.28 5.61
C THR A 31 10.09 7.59 4.13
N TRP A 32 9.27 6.80 3.44
CA TRP A 32 8.94 6.95 2.03
C TRP A 32 8.14 8.22 1.69
N TRP A 33 7.54 8.91 2.68
CA TRP A 33 6.92 10.23 2.44
C TRP A 33 7.94 11.30 2.04
N SER A 34 9.21 11.10 2.40
CA SER A 34 10.30 11.99 2.05
C SER A 34 10.90 11.72 0.66
N ASN A 35 10.40 10.69 -0.05
CA ASN A 35 10.85 10.42 -1.42
C ASN A 35 10.58 11.64 -2.31
N GLY A 36 11.47 11.91 -3.26
CA GLY A 36 11.37 13.06 -4.18
C GLY A 36 11.94 14.38 -3.63
N THR A 37 12.34 15.27 -4.54
CA THR A 37 12.95 16.56 -4.19
C THR A 37 12.29 17.72 -4.97
N PRO A 38 11.50 18.59 -4.32
CA PRO A 38 10.99 18.49 -2.94
C PRO A 38 9.92 17.39 -2.80
N PRO A 39 9.68 16.86 -1.58
CA PRO A 39 8.63 15.87 -1.36
C PRO A 39 7.24 16.48 -1.61
N VAL A 40 6.35 15.71 -2.24
CA VAL A 40 5.01 16.16 -2.66
C VAL A 40 4.05 16.28 -1.47
N ILE A 41 4.32 15.52 -0.40
CA ILE A 41 3.74 15.72 0.93
C ILE A 41 4.84 16.21 1.85
N ASP A 42 4.57 17.28 2.59
CA ASP A 42 5.47 17.72 3.64
C ASP A 42 5.33 16.77 4.87
N PRO A 43 6.37 15.97 5.18
CA PRO A 43 6.33 15.08 6.34
C PRO A 43 6.28 15.88 7.65
N ALA A 44 6.82 17.11 7.69
CA ALA A 44 6.84 17.99 8.85
C ALA A 44 5.54 18.80 9.04
N ALA A 45 4.64 18.80 8.05
CA ALA A 45 3.36 19.48 8.17
C ALA A 45 2.47 18.81 9.23
N THR A 46 1.78 19.61 10.04
CA THR A 46 0.94 19.15 11.14
C THR A 46 -0.03 18.05 10.70
N PRO A 47 -0.23 17.00 11.51
CA PRO A 47 -1.21 15.94 11.26
C PRO A 47 -2.61 16.40 10.85
N GLU A 48 -3.08 17.50 11.44
CA GLU A 48 -4.37 18.14 11.16
C GLU A 48 -4.27 19.16 10.02
N ASN A 49 -3.61 18.82 8.90
CA ASN A 49 -3.53 19.73 7.77
C ASN A 49 -4.89 19.80 7.04
N HIS A 50 -5.60 20.91 7.24
CA HIS A 50 -6.92 21.14 6.64
C HIS A 50 -6.86 21.70 5.20
N GLY A 51 -5.67 21.81 4.63
CA GLY A 51 -5.49 22.16 3.22
C GLY A 51 -6.15 21.14 2.31
N VAL A 52 -6.64 21.60 1.15
CA VAL A 52 -7.26 20.73 0.14
C VAL A 52 -6.19 19.82 -0.47
N ALA A 53 -6.40 18.51 -0.41
CA ALA A 53 -5.59 17.56 -1.15
C ALA A 53 -5.96 17.59 -2.63
N ASN A 54 -4.98 17.35 -3.51
CA ASN A 54 -5.22 17.26 -4.95
C ASN A 54 -4.94 15.86 -5.50
N ILE A 55 -5.43 15.59 -6.72
CA ILE A 55 -5.30 14.29 -7.39
C ILE A 55 -3.83 13.90 -7.59
N GLY A 56 -2.97 14.86 -7.94
CA GLY A 56 -1.54 14.63 -8.12
C GLY A 56 -0.85 14.12 -6.86
N GLN A 57 -1.17 14.74 -5.71
CA GLN A 57 -0.68 14.28 -4.40
C GLN A 57 -1.13 12.86 -4.11
N ALA A 58 -2.41 12.53 -4.30
CA ALA A 58 -2.92 11.18 -4.04
C ALA A 58 -2.23 10.12 -4.91
N LYS A 59 -2.11 10.38 -6.22
CA LYS A 59 -1.41 9.48 -7.15
C LYS A 59 0.05 9.29 -6.76
N TRP A 60 0.74 10.39 -6.43
CA TRP A 60 2.14 10.34 -6.06
C TRP A 60 2.37 9.53 -4.78
N VAL A 61 1.55 9.75 -3.75
CA VAL A 61 1.63 9.02 -2.48
C VAL A 61 1.37 7.54 -2.68
N ALA A 62 0.28 7.21 -3.38
CA ALA A 62 -0.09 5.83 -3.62
C ALA A 62 0.96 5.10 -4.48
N LYS A 63 1.60 5.78 -5.44
CA LYS A 63 2.73 5.20 -6.19
C LYS A 63 3.92 4.91 -5.25
N ASN A 64 4.32 5.85 -4.40
CA ASN A 64 5.43 5.59 -3.46
C ASN A 64 5.10 4.51 -2.43
N ALA A 65 3.87 4.47 -1.94
CA ALA A 65 3.40 3.39 -1.08
C ALA A 65 3.48 2.04 -1.79
N LEU A 66 3.08 1.97 -3.06
CA LEU A 66 3.14 0.75 -3.88
C LEU A 66 4.59 0.29 -4.10
N GLU A 67 5.50 1.19 -4.45
CA GLU A 67 6.93 0.85 -4.64
C GLU A 67 7.57 0.39 -3.33
N THR A 68 7.23 1.04 -2.22
CA THR A 68 7.74 0.64 -0.89
C THR A 68 7.20 -0.72 -0.50
N LEU A 69 5.89 -0.95 -0.68
CA LEU A 69 5.28 -2.25 -0.45
C LEU A 69 5.91 -3.33 -1.33
N ARG A 70 6.22 -3.02 -2.59
CA ARG A 70 6.88 -3.94 -3.53
C ARG A 70 8.27 -4.36 -3.08
N SER A 71 9.02 -3.46 -2.43
CA SER A 71 10.33 -3.78 -1.87
C SER A 71 10.30 -4.72 -0.66
N VAL A 72 9.11 -4.95 -0.10
CA VAL A 72 8.91 -5.79 1.09
C VAL A 72 8.15 -7.06 0.71
N VAL A 73 7.00 -6.93 0.04
CA VAL A 73 6.11 -8.03 -0.37
C VAL A 73 5.67 -7.82 -1.82
N PRO A 74 6.51 -8.20 -2.81
CA PRO A 74 6.26 -7.89 -4.23
C PRO A 74 4.97 -8.52 -4.77
N ASP A 75 4.66 -9.74 -4.36
CA ASP A 75 3.42 -10.45 -4.73
C ASP A 75 2.16 -9.68 -4.29
N VAL A 76 2.16 -9.13 -3.07
CA VAL A 76 1.05 -8.33 -2.53
C VAL A 76 0.97 -7.00 -3.28
N ALA A 77 2.09 -6.36 -3.56
CA ALA A 77 2.14 -5.11 -4.31
C ALA A 77 1.57 -5.28 -5.74
N GLU A 78 1.88 -6.37 -6.43
CA GLU A 78 1.31 -6.68 -7.75
C GLU A 78 -0.21 -6.83 -7.71
N GLN A 79 -0.73 -7.47 -6.66
CA GLN A 79 -2.17 -7.59 -6.47
C GLN A 79 -2.83 -6.23 -6.19
N VAL A 80 -2.19 -5.35 -5.41
CA VAL A 80 -2.64 -3.98 -5.18
C VAL A 80 -2.66 -3.20 -6.50
N GLU A 81 -1.61 -3.29 -7.31
CA GLU A 81 -1.55 -2.65 -8.62
C GLU A 81 -2.65 -3.16 -9.55
N ALA A 82 -2.87 -4.47 -9.58
CA ALA A 82 -3.93 -5.09 -10.36
C ALA A 82 -5.34 -4.61 -9.94
N ASP A 83 -5.59 -4.39 -8.66
CA ASP A 83 -6.86 -3.83 -8.18
C ASP A 83 -7.04 -2.35 -8.54
N LEU A 84 -5.95 -1.60 -8.66
CA LEU A 84 -5.97 -0.18 -9.02
C LEU A 84 -6.20 0.07 -10.51
N VAL A 85 -5.57 -0.73 -11.38
CA VAL A 85 -5.57 -0.48 -12.84
C VAL A 85 -5.96 -1.69 -13.71
N GLY A 86 -6.17 -2.85 -13.11
CA GLY A 86 -6.45 -4.12 -13.79
C GLY A 86 -5.20 -4.98 -13.92
N SER A 87 -5.38 -6.31 -13.86
CA SER A 87 -4.28 -7.29 -13.94
C SER A 87 -3.41 -7.11 -15.18
N GLY A 88 -2.09 -7.19 -15.00
CA GLY A 88 -1.09 -7.09 -16.07
C GLY A 88 -0.92 -5.70 -16.67
N LYS A 89 -1.49 -4.66 -16.05
CA LYS A 89 -1.33 -3.27 -16.50
C LYS A 89 -0.48 -2.49 -15.50
N PRO A 90 0.64 -1.88 -15.92
CA PRO A 90 1.43 -1.05 -15.03
C PRO A 90 0.67 0.23 -14.67
N LEU A 91 0.98 0.80 -13.50
CA LEU A 91 0.47 2.09 -13.02
C LEU A 91 1.04 3.31 -13.79
N ALA A 92 1.41 3.13 -15.06
CA ALA A 92 1.99 4.17 -15.93
C ALA A 92 1.06 5.38 -16.11
N SER A 93 -0.25 5.18 -15.96
CA SER A 93 -1.24 6.28 -16.01
C SER A 93 -1.09 7.32 -14.87
N TRP A 94 -0.22 7.04 -13.89
CA TRP A 94 0.07 7.91 -12.75
C TRP A 94 1.49 8.48 -12.79
N ASP A 95 2.21 8.31 -13.90
CA ASP A 95 3.50 8.92 -14.12
C ASP A 95 3.43 10.46 -14.09
N ALA A 96 4.62 11.06 -13.87
CA ALA A 96 4.73 12.50 -13.76
C ALA A 96 4.18 13.19 -15.02
N PRO A 97 3.35 14.23 -14.87
CA PRO A 97 2.70 14.88 -16.00
C PRO A 97 3.72 15.63 -16.84
N VAL A 98 3.69 15.43 -18.16
CA VAL A 98 4.67 16.04 -19.09
C VAL A 98 4.17 17.36 -19.65
N THR A 99 2.86 17.47 -19.89
CA THR A 99 2.21 18.68 -20.40
C THR A 99 1.67 19.58 -19.29
N GLN A 100 1.48 20.87 -19.59
CA GLN A 100 0.85 21.80 -18.64
C GLN A 100 -0.61 21.42 -18.35
N ALA A 101 -1.34 20.92 -19.36
CA ALA A 101 -2.72 20.48 -19.18
C ALA A 101 -2.84 19.31 -18.20
N GLU A 102 -1.91 18.35 -18.26
CA GLU A 102 -1.85 17.24 -17.30
C GLU A 102 -1.46 17.72 -15.90
N LYS A 103 -0.51 18.66 -15.80
CA LYS A 103 -0.16 19.29 -14.51
C LYS A 103 -1.35 19.99 -13.89
N ASP A 104 -2.13 20.71 -14.68
CA ASP A 104 -3.32 21.41 -14.21
C ASP A 104 -4.44 20.43 -13.81
N ALA A 105 -4.61 19.33 -14.55
CA ALA A 105 -5.54 18.26 -14.19
C ALA A 105 -5.18 17.60 -12.84
N GLN A 106 -3.89 17.47 -12.53
CA GLN A 106 -3.42 16.93 -11.24
C GLN A 106 -3.67 17.88 -10.06
N ARG A 107 -3.86 19.18 -10.31
CA ARG A 107 -4.19 20.17 -9.26
C ARG A 107 -5.67 20.18 -8.86
N ALA A 108 -6.50 19.38 -9.53
CA ALA A 108 -7.90 19.25 -9.18
C ALA A 108 -8.07 18.74 -7.73
N PRO A 109 -9.08 19.24 -6.98
CA PRO A 109 -9.37 18.75 -5.64
C PRO A 109 -9.65 17.24 -5.64
N LEU A 110 -9.07 16.54 -4.67
CA LEU A 110 -9.33 15.14 -4.43
C LEU A 110 -10.65 14.98 -3.68
N LEU A 111 -11.50 14.05 -4.10
CA LEU A 111 -12.71 13.70 -3.36
C LEU A 111 -12.44 12.59 -2.35
N ILE A 112 -13.18 12.55 -1.23
CA ILE A 112 -13.04 11.51 -0.20
C ILE A 112 -13.29 10.11 -0.79
N GLY A 113 -14.26 9.96 -1.69
CA GLY A 113 -14.51 8.69 -2.39
C GLY A 113 -13.34 8.25 -3.25
N GLN A 114 -12.66 9.19 -3.92
CA GLN A 114 -11.45 8.89 -4.70
C GLN A 114 -10.30 8.48 -3.79
N LEU A 115 -10.10 9.18 -2.67
CA LEU A 115 -9.08 8.82 -1.69
C LEU A 115 -9.26 7.39 -1.17
N LYS A 116 -10.49 7.03 -0.77
CA LYS A 116 -10.82 5.67 -0.33
C LYS A 116 -10.60 4.64 -1.43
N ALA A 117 -11.01 4.92 -2.67
CA ALA A 117 -10.84 4.00 -3.78
C ALA A 117 -9.36 3.70 -4.08
N ILE A 118 -8.49 4.70 -3.93
CA ILE A 118 -7.03 4.55 -4.11
C ILE A 118 -6.43 3.78 -2.91
N ALA A 119 -6.86 4.06 -1.68
CA ALA A 119 -6.29 3.43 -0.49
C ALA A 119 -6.82 2.00 -0.23
N ALA A 120 -8.06 1.70 -0.60
CA ALA A 120 -8.73 0.45 -0.22
C ALA A 120 -7.98 -0.83 -0.64
N PRO A 121 -7.40 -0.93 -1.87
CA PRO A 121 -6.65 -2.11 -2.27
C PRO A 121 -5.47 -2.44 -1.34
N PHE A 122 -4.73 -1.43 -0.86
CA PHE A 122 -3.61 -1.62 0.06
C PHE A 122 -4.07 -2.33 1.34
N TYR A 123 -5.09 -1.79 2.00
CA TYR A 123 -5.64 -2.36 3.23
C TYR A 123 -6.23 -3.76 3.00
N ALA A 124 -6.96 -3.96 1.91
CA ALA A 124 -7.60 -5.24 1.61
C ALA A 124 -6.57 -6.35 1.36
N ARG A 125 -5.54 -6.07 0.57
CA ARG A 125 -4.49 -7.05 0.21
C ARG A 125 -3.59 -7.36 1.39
N ILE A 126 -3.17 -6.34 2.15
CA ILE A 126 -2.36 -6.55 3.36
C ILE A 126 -3.17 -7.30 4.42
N HIS A 127 -4.42 -6.94 4.68
CA HIS A 127 -5.25 -7.65 5.66
C HIS A 127 -5.46 -9.13 5.30
N ALA A 128 -5.53 -9.46 4.01
CA ALA A 128 -5.74 -10.82 3.56
C ALA A 128 -4.57 -11.75 3.89
N VAL A 129 -3.36 -11.20 4.04
CA VAL A 129 -2.13 -11.97 4.20
C VAL A 129 -1.43 -11.76 5.55
N ALA A 130 -1.62 -10.60 6.17
CA ALA A 130 -1.01 -10.19 7.42
C ALA A 130 -2.00 -9.38 8.28
N PRO A 131 -3.12 -9.98 8.72
CA PRO A 131 -4.16 -9.29 9.48
C PRO A 131 -3.65 -8.79 10.85
N ASP A 132 -2.79 -9.56 11.50
CA ASP A 132 -2.23 -9.23 12.82
C ASP A 132 -1.19 -8.09 12.73
N TRP A 133 -0.36 -8.08 11.68
CA TRP A 133 0.50 -6.95 11.37
C TRP A 133 -0.32 -5.68 11.17
N LEU A 134 -1.36 -5.73 10.33
CA LEU A 134 -2.17 -4.56 10.03
C LEU A 134 -2.90 -4.04 11.27
N ALA A 135 -3.32 -4.93 12.17
CA ALA A 135 -3.91 -4.52 13.45
C ALA A 135 -2.88 -3.79 14.33
N THR A 136 -1.68 -4.35 14.47
CA THR A 136 -0.59 -3.79 15.26
C THR A 136 -0.11 -2.43 14.71
N GLU A 137 0.11 -2.34 13.40
CA GLU A 137 0.54 -1.12 12.72
C GLU A 137 -0.49 0.01 12.89
N ARG A 138 -1.78 -0.35 12.79
CA ARG A 138 -2.90 0.58 12.96
C ARG A 138 -2.99 1.08 14.41
N ASP A 139 -2.80 0.20 15.38
CA ASP A 139 -2.80 0.55 16.81
C ASP A 139 -1.59 1.43 17.17
N TYR A 140 -0.41 1.16 16.61
CA TYR A 140 0.80 1.97 16.80
C TYR A 140 0.61 3.43 16.35
N TYR A 141 -0.10 3.64 15.24
CA TYR A 141 -0.41 4.97 14.73
C TYR A 141 -1.73 5.55 15.23
N GLU A 142 -2.31 4.96 16.30
CA GLU A 142 -3.54 5.41 16.94
C GLU A 142 -4.71 5.61 15.95
N MET A 143 -4.74 4.82 14.89
CA MET A 143 -5.82 4.86 13.92
C MET A 143 -7.09 4.24 14.55
N PRO A 144 -8.27 4.86 14.37
CA PRO A 144 -9.51 4.51 15.03
C PRO A 144 -9.98 3.16 14.54
N SER A 145 -10.39 2.33 15.49
CA SER A 145 -11.15 1.13 15.18
C SER A 145 -12.54 1.53 14.69
N THR A 146 -12.80 1.28 13.41
CA THR A 146 -14.08 1.58 12.75
C THR A 146 -15.02 0.37 12.73
N GLY A 147 -14.67 -0.71 13.45
CA GLY A 147 -15.30 -2.03 13.30
C GLY A 147 -14.92 -2.74 12.00
N THR A 148 -14.01 -2.16 11.21
CA THR A 148 -13.42 -2.76 10.01
C THR A 148 -11.90 -2.56 10.02
N PHE A 149 -11.17 -3.25 9.15
CA PHE A 149 -9.72 -3.06 9.01
C PHE A 149 -9.35 -1.77 8.26
N TYR A 150 -10.32 -1.08 7.66
CA TYR A 150 -10.12 0.22 7.04
C TYR A 150 -10.08 1.34 8.09
N PRO A 151 -9.29 2.40 7.87
CA PRO A 151 -9.26 3.58 8.75
C PRO A 151 -10.49 4.50 8.57
N TRP A 152 -11.51 4.04 7.83
CA TRP A 152 -12.80 4.72 7.66
C TRP A 152 -13.95 3.74 7.89
N THR A 153 -15.11 4.25 8.28
CA THR A 153 -16.31 3.43 8.50
C THR A 153 -16.93 2.98 7.17
N ALA A 154 -17.37 1.72 7.09
CA ALA A 154 -18.03 1.15 5.90
C ALA A 154 -19.34 1.86 5.50
N THR A 155 -20.03 2.49 6.44
CA THR A 155 -21.29 3.22 6.19
C THR A 155 -21.01 4.69 5.93
N THR A 156 -20.61 5.06 4.71
CA THR A 156 -20.61 6.47 4.31
C THR A 156 -21.72 6.70 3.29
N ALA A 157 -22.56 7.72 3.51
CA ALA A 157 -23.59 8.09 2.55
C ALA A 157 -22.96 8.62 1.26
N ASP A 158 -23.59 8.39 0.10
CA ASP A 158 -23.07 8.77 -1.23
C ASP A 158 -22.66 10.24 -1.34
N ASP A 159 -23.33 11.13 -0.59
CA ASP A 159 -23.04 12.56 -0.61
C ASP A 159 -21.75 12.93 0.13
N GLN A 160 -21.30 12.11 1.09
CA GLN A 160 -20.06 12.34 1.84
C GLN A 160 -18.82 11.94 1.02
N ASN A 161 -18.94 10.97 0.11
CA ASN A 161 -17.86 10.59 -0.80
C ASN A 161 -17.57 11.67 -1.86
N LYS A 162 -18.48 12.64 -2.03
CA LYS A 162 -18.32 13.80 -2.93
C LYS A 162 -17.67 15.00 -2.26
N ALA A 163 -17.39 14.94 -0.95
CA ALA A 163 -16.69 16.01 -0.25
C ALA A 163 -15.20 16.03 -0.64
N VAL A 164 -14.58 17.21 -0.52
CA VAL A 164 -13.15 17.40 -0.78
C VAL A 164 -12.34 16.81 0.38
N ALA A 165 -11.33 16.01 0.05
CA ALA A 165 -10.40 15.44 1.00
C ALA A 165 -9.36 16.48 1.44
N THR A 166 -8.94 16.41 2.70
CA THR A 166 -7.85 17.24 3.21
C THR A 166 -6.49 16.53 3.10
N ILE A 167 -5.40 17.30 3.15
CA ILE A 167 -4.05 16.77 3.19
C ILE A 167 -3.86 15.88 4.42
N GLY A 168 -4.41 16.26 5.58
CA GLY A 168 -4.37 15.43 6.80
C GLY A 168 -5.05 14.08 6.60
N GLN A 169 -6.18 14.04 5.89
CA GLN A 169 -6.88 12.80 5.56
C GLN A 169 -6.10 11.92 4.58
N LEU A 170 -5.49 12.51 3.56
CA LEU A 170 -4.59 11.81 2.63
C LEU A 170 -3.41 11.18 3.39
N LYS A 171 -2.76 11.96 4.26
CA LYS A 171 -1.67 11.49 5.13
C LYS A 171 -2.14 10.35 6.03
N ALA A 172 -3.29 10.48 6.67
CA ALA A 172 -3.78 9.47 7.60
C ALA A 172 -4.03 8.11 6.94
N VAL A 173 -4.65 8.06 5.76
CA VAL A 173 -4.92 6.76 5.10
C VAL A 173 -3.67 6.12 4.49
N PHE A 174 -2.61 6.89 4.25
CA PHE A 174 -1.35 6.43 3.65
C PHE A 174 -0.19 6.48 4.64
N SER A 175 -0.44 6.10 5.88
CA SER A 175 0.53 6.22 6.96
C SER A 175 1.13 4.90 7.46
N LEU A 176 0.77 3.78 6.82
CA LEU A 176 1.40 2.48 7.07
C LEU A 176 2.89 2.56 6.69
N ASP A 177 3.75 2.06 7.58
CA ASP A 177 5.19 1.94 7.32
C ASP A 177 5.53 0.46 7.07
N PHE A 178 5.95 0.13 5.85
CA PHE A 178 6.11 -1.27 5.44
C PHE A 178 7.49 -1.85 5.73
N THR A 179 8.50 -0.99 5.94
CA THR A 179 9.93 -1.37 5.94
C THR A 179 10.52 -1.44 7.35
N VAL A 180 9.68 -1.29 8.35
CA VAL A 180 10.08 -1.19 9.74
C VAL A 180 10.25 -2.59 10.29
N ASP A 181 11.45 -2.83 10.82
CA ASP A 181 11.76 -3.86 11.79
C ASP A 181 11.60 -3.19 13.17
N ARG A 182 10.60 -3.61 13.95
CA ARG A 182 10.39 -3.11 15.31
C ARG A 182 10.83 -4.11 16.37
N GLU A 183 11.46 -5.19 15.97
CA GLU A 183 12.06 -6.16 16.87
C GLU A 183 13.24 -5.51 17.63
N THR A 184 13.55 -6.03 18.81
CA THR A 184 14.61 -5.47 19.64
C THR A 184 15.45 -6.55 20.27
N GLY A 185 16.74 -6.60 19.93
CA GLY A 185 17.68 -7.54 20.53
C GLY A 185 18.33 -8.41 19.47
N ALA A 186 18.28 -9.73 19.69
CA ALA A 186 18.87 -10.72 18.77
C ALA A 186 17.97 -11.07 17.58
N ASP A 187 16.72 -10.60 17.64
CA ASP A 187 15.64 -10.69 16.65
C ASP A 187 15.59 -9.45 15.75
N ALA A 188 16.23 -8.34 16.13
CA ALA A 188 16.48 -7.20 15.25
C ALA A 188 17.49 -7.58 14.15
N ASP A 189 16.99 -8.31 13.16
CA ASP A 189 17.72 -8.94 12.08
C ASP A 189 17.56 -8.19 10.75
N GLY A 190 16.79 -7.10 10.77
CA GLY A 190 16.54 -6.24 9.63
C GLY A 190 15.43 -6.73 8.69
N LEU A 191 14.70 -7.79 9.04
CA LEU A 191 13.51 -8.21 8.31
C LEU A 191 12.34 -7.26 8.63
N PRO A 192 11.60 -6.76 7.62
CA PRO A 192 10.41 -5.95 7.90
C PRO A 192 9.30 -6.81 8.53
N ASP A 193 8.68 -6.30 9.60
CA ASP A 193 7.60 -6.98 10.33
C ASP A 193 6.50 -7.50 9.37
N LEU A 194 6.16 -6.71 8.34
CA LEU A 194 5.12 -7.08 7.36
C LEU A 194 5.47 -8.35 6.60
N TRP A 195 6.73 -8.49 6.19
CA TRP A 195 7.19 -9.65 5.43
C TRP A 195 7.19 -10.90 6.31
N GLU A 196 7.64 -10.78 7.55
CA GLU A 196 7.61 -11.90 8.49
C GLU A 196 6.18 -12.37 8.78
N TYR A 197 5.25 -11.44 9.05
CA TYR A 197 3.84 -11.80 9.23
C TYR A 197 3.25 -12.44 7.98
N ARG A 198 3.60 -11.96 6.77
CA ARG A 198 3.13 -12.51 5.50
C ARG A 198 3.51 -13.99 5.33
N TRP A 199 4.70 -14.39 5.76
CA TRP A 199 5.22 -15.74 5.51
C TRP A 199 5.15 -16.67 6.71
N PHE A 200 5.45 -16.16 7.90
CA PHE A 200 5.57 -16.95 9.12
C PHE A 200 4.47 -16.68 10.14
N GLN A 201 3.67 -15.63 9.94
CA GLN A 201 2.58 -15.22 10.86
C GLN A 201 3.07 -14.89 12.28
N GLN A 202 4.36 -14.62 12.44
CA GLN A 202 5.04 -14.24 13.67
C GLN A 202 6.31 -13.45 13.34
N LEU A 203 6.86 -12.73 14.31
CA LEU A 203 8.07 -11.90 14.20
C LEU A 203 9.26 -12.65 14.81
N HIS A 204 9.76 -13.70 14.16
CA HIS A 204 10.84 -14.54 14.71
C HIS A 204 11.61 -15.26 13.60
N ALA A 205 11.48 -14.79 12.35
CA ALA A 205 12.37 -15.26 11.31
C ALA A 205 13.79 -14.78 11.64
N ALA A 206 14.78 -15.41 11.03
CA ALA A 206 16.15 -14.92 11.09
C ALA A 206 16.51 -14.44 9.69
N GLY A 207 16.96 -13.20 9.52
CA GLY A 207 17.33 -12.65 8.22
C GLY A 207 18.43 -13.45 7.52
N THR A 208 19.35 -14.06 8.31
CA THR A 208 20.38 -14.98 7.81
C THR A 208 19.94 -16.44 7.79
N GLY A 209 18.68 -16.72 8.14
CA GLY A 209 18.08 -18.04 8.05
C GLY A 209 17.79 -18.39 6.60
N ASP A 210 17.65 -19.68 6.35
CA ASP A 210 17.31 -20.29 5.06
C ASP A 210 16.22 -21.32 5.40
N ASN A 211 14.97 -20.91 5.22
CA ASN A 211 13.84 -21.58 5.84
C ASN A 211 13.39 -22.82 5.06
N ASP A 212 13.59 -22.85 3.76
CA ASP A 212 13.26 -23.96 2.87
C ASP A 212 14.47 -24.78 2.40
N GLY A 213 15.69 -24.29 2.65
CA GLY A 213 16.93 -25.03 2.47
C GLY A 213 17.47 -24.99 1.05
N ASP A 214 17.11 -23.99 0.25
CA ASP A 214 17.61 -23.81 -1.11
C ASP A 214 18.97 -23.08 -1.18
N GLY A 215 19.39 -22.48 -0.06
CA GLY A 215 20.66 -21.76 0.06
C GLY A 215 20.54 -20.24 -0.12
N ILE A 216 19.35 -19.69 -0.31
CA ILE A 216 19.05 -18.25 -0.24
C ILE A 216 18.67 -17.89 1.19
N SER A 217 19.13 -16.74 1.68
CA SER A 217 18.75 -16.26 3.01
C SER A 217 17.40 -15.54 2.96
N ASN A 218 16.60 -15.60 4.02
CA ASN A 218 15.32 -14.89 4.15
C ASN A 218 15.42 -13.40 3.75
N ALA A 219 16.52 -12.72 4.08
CA ALA A 219 16.76 -11.33 3.69
C ALA A 219 17.03 -11.16 2.18
N ASP A 220 17.74 -12.10 1.57
CA ASP A 220 17.97 -12.13 0.12
C ASP A 220 16.67 -12.47 -0.63
N GLU A 221 15.82 -13.33 -0.06
CA GLU A 221 14.51 -13.68 -0.62
C GLU A 221 13.55 -12.50 -0.70
N ILE A 222 13.58 -11.57 0.27
CA ILE A 222 12.87 -10.28 0.15
C ILE A 222 13.32 -9.55 -1.12
N THR A 223 14.63 -9.50 -1.35
CA THR A 223 15.23 -8.76 -2.47
C THR A 223 14.92 -9.43 -3.80
N ASN A 224 14.89 -10.76 -3.83
CA ASN A 224 14.58 -11.57 -5.00
C ASN A 224 13.07 -11.66 -5.27
N GLY A 225 12.25 -11.46 -4.24
CA GLY A 225 10.80 -11.60 -4.27
C GLY A 225 10.29 -13.04 -4.20
N THR A 226 11.13 -13.98 -3.75
CA THR A 226 10.84 -15.41 -3.63
C THR A 226 10.05 -15.73 -2.35
N ASP A 227 9.51 -16.96 -2.28
CA ASP A 227 8.73 -17.50 -1.18
C ASP A 227 9.65 -18.26 -0.21
N PRO A 228 9.92 -17.73 1.00
CA PRO A 228 10.87 -18.30 1.97
C PRO A 228 10.46 -19.62 2.60
N ASN A 229 9.36 -20.20 2.13
CA ASN A 229 8.91 -21.53 2.54
C ASN A 229 8.94 -22.52 1.37
N LYS A 230 9.53 -22.15 0.23
CA LYS A 230 9.60 -22.96 -0.97
C LYS A 230 10.92 -22.74 -1.70
N ALA A 231 11.72 -23.80 -1.69
CA ALA A 231 12.96 -23.85 -2.46
C ALA A 231 12.79 -23.61 -3.98
N ASP A 232 11.56 -23.69 -4.51
CA ASP A 232 11.18 -23.42 -5.89
C ASP A 232 9.86 -22.63 -5.81
N SER A 233 9.96 -21.31 -5.95
CA SER A 233 8.88 -20.36 -5.67
C SER A 233 7.75 -20.43 -6.68
N ASP A 234 8.08 -20.61 -7.96
CA ASP A 234 7.13 -20.64 -9.06
C ASP A 234 6.68 -22.06 -9.46
N GLY A 235 7.36 -23.09 -8.95
CA GLY A 235 7.02 -24.49 -9.11
C GLY A 235 7.38 -25.07 -10.47
N ASP A 236 8.33 -24.48 -11.19
CA ASP A 236 8.76 -24.94 -12.52
C ASP A 236 9.75 -26.12 -12.47
N GLY A 237 10.26 -26.45 -11.27
CA GLY A 237 11.15 -27.56 -11.00
C GLY A 237 12.63 -27.18 -10.87
N LEU A 238 12.98 -25.89 -10.99
CA LEU A 238 14.29 -25.35 -10.67
C LEU A 238 14.25 -24.62 -9.32
N PRO A 239 15.18 -24.93 -8.39
CA PRO A 239 15.26 -24.16 -7.15
C PRO A 239 15.66 -22.71 -7.40
N ASP A 240 15.19 -21.79 -6.55
CA ASP A 240 15.36 -20.35 -6.75
C ASP A 240 16.85 -19.92 -6.79
N ASP A 241 17.72 -20.65 -6.07
CA ASP A 241 19.17 -20.38 -6.02
C ASP A 241 19.89 -20.57 -7.37
N VAL A 242 19.34 -21.41 -8.25
CA VAL A 242 19.89 -21.73 -9.56
C VAL A 242 19.02 -21.26 -10.72
N ASP A 243 17.76 -20.90 -10.48
CA ASP A 243 16.85 -20.46 -11.52
C ASP A 243 17.15 -19.01 -11.98
N PRO A 244 17.43 -18.77 -13.27
CA PRO A 244 17.49 -17.40 -13.81
C PRO A 244 16.14 -16.66 -13.78
N HIS A 245 15.00 -17.34 -13.59
CA HIS A 245 13.67 -16.74 -13.56
C HIS A 245 12.77 -17.27 -12.43
N PRO A 246 13.17 -17.16 -11.14
CA PRO A 246 12.58 -17.85 -9.98
C PRO A 246 11.12 -17.49 -9.65
N LEU A 247 10.50 -16.60 -10.43
CA LEU A 247 9.12 -16.14 -10.27
C LEU A 247 8.29 -16.37 -11.55
N SER A 248 8.84 -17.09 -12.53
CA SER A 248 8.25 -17.34 -13.83
C SER A 248 8.11 -18.85 -14.09
N PRO A 249 6.89 -19.41 -13.95
CA PRO A 249 6.66 -20.85 -14.11
C PRO A 249 6.84 -21.39 -15.55
N GLU A 250 7.25 -20.52 -16.47
CA GLU A 250 7.50 -20.82 -17.88
C GLU A 250 9.02 -20.83 -18.19
N GLY A 251 9.88 -20.69 -17.17
CA GLY A 251 11.34 -20.52 -17.27
C GLY A 251 12.09 -21.77 -17.75
N SER A 252 11.51 -22.96 -17.55
CA SER A 252 12.06 -24.26 -17.94
C SER A 252 11.56 -24.78 -19.30
N ASP A 253 11.51 -23.94 -20.35
CA ASP A 253 11.45 -24.44 -21.74
C ASP A 253 12.81 -25.09 -22.13
N PHE A 254 13.09 -26.24 -21.53
CA PHE A 254 13.91 -27.24 -22.18
C PHE A 254 13.14 -27.68 -23.41
N THR A 255 13.52 -27.15 -24.57
CA THR A 255 13.10 -27.63 -25.89
C THR A 255 13.13 -29.16 -25.94
N ALA A 256 12.02 -29.81 -25.59
CA ALA A 256 11.86 -31.23 -25.76
C ALA A 256 11.63 -31.43 -27.27
N PRO A 257 12.54 -32.08 -28.01
CA PRO A 257 12.28 -32.35 -29.41
C PRO A 257 10.99 -33.16 -29.48
N ALA A 258 10.02 -32.66 -30.24
CA ALA A 258 8.75 -33.32 -30.48
C ALA A 258 9.00 -34.81 -30.75
N LEU A 259 8.66 -35.67 -29.78
CA LEU A 259 8.59 -37.10 -30.01
C LEU A 259 7.50 -37.29 -31.05
N MET A 260 7.92 -37.42 -32.32
CA MET A 260 7.06 -37.89 -33.38
C MET A 260 6.54 -39.26 -32.96
N VAL A 261 5.33 -39.29 -32.42
CA VAL A 261 4.53 -40.50 -32.37
C VAL A 261 4.13 -40.76 -33.82
N THR A 262 4.99 -41.48 -34.54
CA THR A 262 4.58 -42.11 -35.78
C THR A 262 3.60 -43.23 -35.40
N SER A 263 2.31 -42.95 -35.52
CA SER A 263 1.27 -43.98 -35.44
C SER A 263 1.60 -45.10 -36.44
N PRO A 264 1.70 -46.37 -36.01
CA PRO A 264 1.65 -47.46 -36.96
C PRO A 264 0.21 -47.65 -37.42
N LEU A 265 0.04 -47.64 -38.74
CA LEU A 265 -1.14 -48.11 -39.46
C LEU A 265 -1.60 -49.47 -38.91
N GLN A 266 -2.87 -49.58 -38.51
CA GLN A 266 -3.75 -50.72 -38.79
C GLN A 266 -5.20 -50.23 -38.92
#